data_AF-A0A319D6M4-F1
#
_entry.id   AF-A0A319D6M4-F1
#
_cell.length_a   1.000
_cell.length_b   1.000
_cell.length_c   1.000
_cell.angle_alpha   90.00
_cell.angle_beta   90.00
_cell.angle_gamma   90.00
#
_symmetry.space_group_name_H-M   'P 1'
#
loop_
_entity.id
_entity.type
_entity.pdbx_description
1 polymer ?
#
loop_
_entity_poly.entity_id
_entity_poly.type
_entity_poly.pdbx_seq_one_letter_code
_entity_poly.pdbx_strand_id
1 'polypeptide(L)'
;IDERVILGAANNRNYGLEIMSWLLDRDNEVVIPITEAVLAAVLKNEERGAEMLQLILDRRRDDVQVTPLVLEGLQYACHGMMELLLQLRGDDIQVTGKLLRAAAENRNDGETICTPLRRNPEVEITENILLEATENTEKGLDIMERLLIHCGPDFGIGEMVVIKIAENPKIGLDMMKMLLSRQQAGFVIFEEVLEAAAQNGHSGREMLKLLTNNGGMEIPITEGIVSKATGNMEQAVLVMEYLLDLHRNNLPITQKVLSHAACTDWYDNTYILQLLFPKFAGARVTGKMFMAAALLNVASINPDALLILFDQRGNDISVTENVVFAALDGKYPVATIRFIMGRLGSKVPITDEILVKAATTEKPTIEG
;
A
#
# COMPACT_ATOMS: atom_id res chain seq x y z
N ILE A 1 8.63 -10.68 43.74
CA ILE A 1 9.61 -9.97 42.89
C ILE A 1 8.79 -9.02 42.02
N ASP A 2 9.29 -7.83 41.72
CA ASP A 2 8.59 -6.89 40.85
C ASP A 2 8.51 -7.45 39.42
N GLU A 3 7.35 -7.33 38.78
CA GLU A 3 7.12 -7.77 37.39
C GLU A 3 8.16 -7.22 36.41
N ARG A 4 8.67 -6.00 36.65
CA ARG A 4 9.71 -5.37 35.83
C ARG A 4 10.98 -6.21 35.74
N VAL A 5 11.27 -7.04 36.74
CA VAL A 5 12.47 -7.91 36.74
C VAL A 5 12.29 -9.06 35.76
N ILE A 6 11.15 -9.76 35.82
CA ILE A 6 10.87 -10.88 34.92
C ILE A 6 10.60 -10.39 33.49
N LEU A 7 9.98 -9.22 33.33
CA LEU A 7 9.81 -8.55 32.04
C LEU A 7 11.17 -8.12 31.44
N GLY A 8 12.08 -7.63 32.29
CA GLY A 8 13.46 -7.34 31.88
C GLY A 8 14.21 -8.60 31.42
N ALA A 9 13.99 -9.73 32.09
CA ALA A 9 14.54 -11.02 31.67
C ALA A 9 13.96 -11.47 30.31
N ALA A 10 12.64 -11.36 30.13
CA ALA A 10 11.97 -11.70 28.87
C ALA A 10 12.51 -10.90 27.66
N ASN A 11 12.84 -9.63 27.86
CA ASN A 11 13.39 -8.77 26.80
C ASN A 11 14.91 -8.91 26.60
N ASN A 12 15.60 -9.65 27.47
CA ASN A 12 17.06 -9.80 27.41
C ASN A 12 17.44 -10.93 26.45
N ARG A 13 17.94 -10.55 25.28
CA ARG A 13 18.34 -11.48 24.20
C ARG A 13 19.56 -12.33 24.53
N ASN A 14 20.41 -11.90 25.48
CA ASN A 14 21.70 -12.54 25.75
C ASN A 14 21.65 -13.49 26.95
N TYR A 15 21.13 -13.00 28.08
CA TYR A 15 21.13 -13.71 29.38
C TYR A 15 19.72 -13.91 29.94
N GLY A 16 18.70 -13.55 29.17
CA GLY A 16 17.32 -13.54 29.65
C GLY A 16 16.83 -14.93 30.05
N LEU A 17 17.22 -15.97 29.31
CA LEU A 17 16.78 -17.34 29.60
C LEU A 17 17.35 -17.81 30.94
N GLU A 18 18.63 -17.57 31.17
CA GLU A 18 19.34 -17.97 32.38
C GLU A 18 18.78 -17.22 33.58
N ILE A 19 18.52 -15.90 33.44
CA ILE A 19 17.86 -15.09 34.47
C ILE A 19 16.45 -15.61 34.73
N MET A 20 15.66 -15.86 33.68
CA MET A 20 14.29 -16.36 33.81
C MET A 20 14.24 -17.74 34.46
N SER A 21 15.14 -18.64 34.10
CA SER A 21 15.29 -19.97 34.72
C SER A 21 15.62 -19.82 36.21
N TRP A 22 16.61 -19.00 36.53
CA TRP A 22 16.97 -18.76 37.92
C TRP A 22 15.83 -18.15 38.75
N LEU A 23 15.05 -17.24 38.15
CA LEU A 23 13.87 -16.68 38.80
C LEU A 23 12.84 -17.79 39.05
N LEU A 24 12.42 -18.51 38.01
CA LEU A 24 11.37 -19.53 38.09
C LEU A 24 11.72 -20.71 39.03
N ASP A 25 13.00 -21.01 39.25
CA ASP A 25 13.42 -22.02 40.23
C ASP A 25 13.19 -21.59 41.70
N ARG A 26 13.06 -20.28 41.95
CA ARG A 26 12.86 -19.71 43.30
C ARG A 26 11.40 -19.33 43.58
N ASP A 27 10.46 -19.86 42.81
CA ASP A 27 9.04 -19.51 42.91
C ASP A 27 8.41 -19.91 44.27
N ASN A 28 8.95 -20.96 44.90
CA ASN A 28 8.57 -21.34 46.27
C ASN A 28 9.01 -20.31 47.34
N GLU A 29 9.97 -19.44 47.01
CA GLU A 29 10.48 -18.41 47.91
C GLU A 29 9.79 -17.06 47.66
N VAL A 30 9.47 -16.77 46.40
CA VAL A 30 8.92 -15.48 45.99
C VAL A 30 7.96 -15.65 44.83
N VAL A 31 6.76 -15.08 44.95
CA VAL A 31 5.79 -15.04 43.85
C VAL A 31 6.38 -14.30 42.65
N ILE A 32 6.45 -15.00 41.52
CA ILE A 32 6.84 -14.46 40.22
C ILE A 32 5.60 -14.33 39.34
N PRO A 33 5.21 -13.10 38.97
CA PRO A 33 4.04 -12.89 38.13
C PRO A 33 4.36 -13.22 36.67
N ILE A 34 3.74 -14.28 36.14
CA ILE A 34 3.70 -14.55 34.69
C ILE A 34 2.45 -13.89 34.14
N THR A 35 2.60 -12.65 33.70
CA THR A 35 1.51 -11.86 33.12
C THR A 35 1.49 -12.00 31.60
N GLU A 36 0.41 -11.53 30.99
CA GLU A 36 0.30 -11.36 29.53
C GLU A 36 1.42 -10.48 28.95
N ALA A 37 1.91 -9.48 29.69
CA ALA A 37 3.00 -8.62 29.24
C ALA A 37 4.34 -9.37 29.18
N VAL A 38 4.61 -10.24 30.16
CA VAL A 38 5.80 -11.11 30.15
C VAL A 38 5.73 -12.08 28.96
N LEU A 39 4.58 -12.71 28.74
CA LEU A 39 4.37 -13.63 27.60
C LEU A 39 4.54 -12.90 26.26
N ALA A 40 3.95 -11.72 26.09
CA ALA A 40 4.10 -10.92 24.89
C ALA A 40 5.57 -10.50 24.64
N ALA A 41 6.33 -10.19 25.69
CA ALA A 41 7.76 -9.91 25.58
C ALA A 41 8.58 -11.15 25.16
N VAL A 42 8.24 -12.33 25.69
CA VAL A 42 8.85 -13.60 25.29
C VAL A 42 8.58 -13.90 23.82
N LEU A 43 7.35 -13.72 23.35
CA LEU A 43 6.98 -13.93 21.94
C LEU A 43 7.69 -12.97 20.97
N LYS A 44 8.07 -11.78 21.45
CA LYS A 44 8.86 -10.78 20.71
C LYS A 44 10.37 -11.04 20.77
N ASN A 45 10.83 -12.02 21.55
CA ASN A 45 12.25 -12.32 21.71
C ASN A 45 12.69 -13.36 20.65
N GLU A 46 13.23 -12.87 19.54
CA GLU A 46 13.64 -13.68 18.39
C GLU A 46 14.79 -14.66 18.69
N GLU A 47 15.63 -14.36 19.69
CA GLU A 47 16.84 -15.14 19.97
C GLU A 47 16.58 -16.32 20.91
N ARG A 48 15.88 -16.07 22.03
CA ARG A 48 15.69 -17.06 23.11
C ARG A 48 14.21 -17.25 23.49
N GLY A 49 13.28 -16.62 22.79
CA GLY A 49 11.86 -16.63 23.15
C GLY A 49 11.23 -18.02 23.15
N ALA A 50 11.64 -18.92 22.26
CA ALA A 50 11.11 -20.28 22.21
C ALA A 50 11.54 -21.10 23.44
N GLU A 51 12.81 -21.00 23.83
CA GLU A 51 13.33 -21.63 25.05
C GLU A 51 12.70 -21.03 26.31
N MET A 52 12.52 -19.71 26.35
CA MET A 52 11.86 -19.02 27.45
C MET A 52 10.40 -19.44 27.59
N LEU A 53 9.70 -19.54 26.47
CA LEU A 53 8.31 -19.98 26.45
C LEU A 53 8.18 -21.43 26.90
N GLN A 54 9.06 -22.33 26.40
CA GLN A 54 9.12 -23.72 26.87
C GLN A 54 9.35 -23.78 28.38
N LEU A 55 10.30 -23.01 28.90
CA LEU A 55 10.63 -22.96 30.32
C LEU A 55 9.45 -22.49 31.17
N ILE A 56 8.74 -21.43 30.74
CA ILE A 56 7.53 -20.95 31.42
C ILE A 56 6.46 -22.05 31.41
N LEU A 57 6.26 -22.72 30.27
CA LEU A 57 5.25 -23.76 30.15
C LEU A 57 5.60 -25.01 30.96
N ASP A 58 6.87 -25.38 31.06
CA ASP A 58 7.32 -26.55 31.85
C ASP A 58 7.12 -26.34 33.36
N ARG A 59 7.27 -25.10 33.83
CA ARG A 59 7.27 -24.77 35.27
C ARG A 59 5.97 -24.14 35.76
N ARG A 60 5.26 -23.41 34.90
CA ARG A 60 4.13 -22.51 35.25
C ARG A 60 3.00 -22.57 34.23
N ARG A 61 2.73 -23.76 33.66
CA ARG A 61 1.72 -23.99 32.62
C ARG A 61 0.33 -23.38 32.94
N ASP A 62 -0.12 -23.53 34.17
CA ASP A 62 -1.47 -23.13 34.59
C ASP A 62 -1.64 -21.60 34.69
N ASP A 63 -0.53 -20.87 34.82
CA ASP A 63 -0.54 -19.40 34.91
C ASP A 63 -0.54 -18.73 33.54
N VAL A 64 -0.26 -19.47 32.47
CA VAL A 64 -0.27 -18.94 31.10
C VAL A 64 -1.71 -18.72 30.67
N GLN A 65 -2.08 -17.47 30.39
CA GLN A 65 -3.38 -17.10 29.86
C GLN A 65 -3.22 -16.54 28.45
N VAL A 66 -3.97 -17.06 27.48
CA VAL A 66 -4.00 -16.51 26.12
C VAL A 66 -5.00 -15.38 26.09
N THR A 67 -4.48 -14.17 26.26
CA THR A 67 -5.23 -12.93 26.15
C THR A 67 -5.03 -12.31 24.76
N PRO A 68 -5.84 -11.30 24.36
CA PRO A 68 -5.61 -10.57 23.13
C PRO A 68 -4.18 -10.01 23.01
N LEU A 69 -3.56 -9.56 24.11
CA LEU A 69 -2.18 -9.07 24.13
C LEU A 69 -1.16 -10.15 23.78
N VAL A 70 -1.39 -11.38 24.23
CA VAL A 70 -0.54 -12.53 23.85
C VAL A 70 -0.70 -12.86 22.37
N LEU A 71 -1.92 -12.76 21.83
CA LEU A 71 -2.17 -12.95 20.39
C LEU A 71 -1.47 -11.87 19.56
N GLU A 72 -1.47 -10.61 19.98
CA GLU A 72 -0.70 -9.54 19.33
C GLU A 72 0.81 -9.83 19.32
N GLY A 73 1.32 -10.55 20.33
CA GLY A 73 2.72 -11.00 20.36
C GLY A 73 3.04 -12.02 19.27
N LEU A 74 2.05 -12.77 18.77
CA LEU A 74 2.25 -13.83 17.77
C LEU A 74 2.69 -13.30 16.41
N GLN A 75 2.46 -12.03 16.09
CA GLN A 75 2.94 -11.43 14.85
C GLN A 75 4.49 -11.43 14.74
N TYR A 76 5.18 -11.64 15.86
CA TYR A 76 6.65 -11.72 15.94
C TYR A 76 7.16 -13.12 16.29
N ALA A 77 6.27 -14.03 16.68
CA ALA A 77 6.63 -15.36 17.16
C ALA A 77 7.16 -16.23 16.01
N CYS A 78 8.12 -17.11 16.30
CA CYS A 78 8.56 -18.12 15.33
C CYS A 78 7.61 -19.34 15.32
N HIS A 79 7.71 -20.20 14.29
CA HIS A 79 6.93 -21.44 14.21
C HIS A 79 6.99 -22.28 15.49
N GLY A 80 8.18 -22.39 16.11
CA GLY A 80 8.35 -23.14 17.36
C GLY A 80 7.50 -22.59 18.52
N MET A 81 7.44 -21.27 18.69
CA MET A 81 6.62 -20.66 19.75
C MET A 81 5.12 -20.86 19.52
N MET A 82 4.66 -20.75 18.26
CA MET A 82 3.27 -21.05 17.89
C MET A 82 2.91 -22.50 18.22
N GLU A 83 3.82 -23.43 17.91
CA GLU A 83 3.63 -24.85 18.20
C GLU A 83 3.60 -25.14 19.70
N LEU A 84 4.47 -24.52 20.50
CA LEU A 84 4.46 -24.67 21.96
C LEU A 84 3.16 -24.17 22.59
N LEU A 85 2.66 -23.01 22.18
CA LEU A 85 1.37 -22.50 22.67
C LEU A 85 0.24 -23.47 22.34
N LEU A 86 0.18 -23.97 21.11
CA LEU A 86 -0.90 -24.87 20.66
C LEU A 86 -0.79 -26.31 21.18
N GLN A 87 0.42 -26.84 21.41
CA GLN A 87 0.62 -28.18 21.96
C GLN A 87 0.19 -28.28 23.43
N LEU A 88 0.38 -27.21 24.21
CA LEU A 88 0.28 -27.28 25.67
C LEU A 88 -1.07 -26.81 26.23
N ARG A 89 -2.00 -26.32 25.41
CA ARG A 89 -3.35 -25.95 25.86
C ARG A 89 -4.42 -26.34 24.82
N GLY A 90 -4.36 -27.58 24.33
CA GLY A 90 -5.26 -28.12 23.29
C GLY A 90 -6.76 -28.03 23.59
N ASP A 91 -7.16 -27.89 24.86
CA ASP A 91 -8.57 -27.70 25.25
C ASP A 91 -8.93 -26.22 25.52
N ASP A 92 -7.95 -25.38 25.91
CA ASP A 92 -8.19 -23.98 26.33
C ASP A 92 -7.91 -22.94 25.24
N ILE A 93 -6.99 -23.22 24.31
CA ILE A 93 -6.72 -22.35 23.15
C ILE A 93 -7.51 -22.90 21.98
N GLN A 94 -8.74 -22.43 21.87
CA GLN A 94 -9.55 -22.65 20.68
C GLN A 94 -8.85 -21.98 19.49
N VAL A 95 -8.62 -22.73 18.40
CA VAL A 95 -8.19 -22.15 17.13
C VAL A 95 -9.36 -21.34 16.60
N THR A 96 -9.31 -20.04 16.87
CA THR A 96 -10.32 -19.06 16.45
C THR A 96 -9.83 -18.25 15.27
N GLY A 97 -10.75 -17.57 14.57
CA GLY A 97 -10.38 -16.61 13.52
C GLY A 97 -9.44 -15.50 14.01
N LYS A 98 -9.44 -15.15 15.30
CA LYS A 98 -8.49 -14.18 15.88
C LYS A 98 -7.05 -14.71 15.90
N LEU A 99 -6.87 -15.99 16.23
CA LEU A 99 -5.56 -16.61 16.21
C LEU A 99 -5.03 -16.72 14.78
N LEU A 100 -5.89 -17.11 13.84
CA LEU A 100 -5.52 -17.16 12.41
C LEU A 100 -5.16 -15.78 11.86
N ARG A 101 -5.87 -14.73 12.29
CA ARG A 101 -5.54 -13.35 11.93
C ARG A 101 -4.14 -12.97 12.42
N ALA A 102 -3.85 -13.18 13.69
CA ALA A 102 -2.53 -12.89 14.26
C ALA A 102 -1.40 -13.69 13.59
N ALA A 103 -1.67 -14.93 13.17
CA ALA A 103 -0.73 -15.73 12.39
C ALA A 103 -0.57 -15.20 10.95
N ALA A 104 -1.62 -14.67 10.33
CA ALA A 104 -1.55 -14.04 9.00
C ALA A 104 -0.79 -12.69 9.02
N GLU A 105 -0.84 -11.97 10.14
CA GLU A 105 -0.06 -10.76 10.39
C GLU A 105 1.44 -11.02 10.64
N ASN A 106 1.85 -12.29 10.83
CA ASN A 106 3.21 -12.63 11.21
C ASN A 106 4.23 -12.32 10.10
N ARG A 107 5.13 -11.38 10.37
CA ARG A 107 6.13 -10.90 9.39
C ARG A 107 7.44 -11.67 9.45
N ASN A 108 7.64 -12.49 10.48
CA ASN A 108 8.88 -13.21 10.72
C ASN A 108 8.87 -14.58 10.02
N ASP A 109 7.74 -15.30 10.07
CA ASP A 109 7.66 -16.69 9.63
C ASP A 109 6.26 -17.04 9.09
N GLY A 110 6.15 -17.20 7.78
CA GLY A 110 4.92 -17.56 7.09
C GLY A 110 4.45 -18.99 7.33
N GLU A 111 5.28 -19.88 7.90
CA GLU A 111 4.86 -21.24 8.25
C GLU A 111 4.02 -21.30 9.52
N THR A 112 4.04 -20.24 10.33
CA THR A 112 3.30 -20.17 11.60
C THR A 112 1.80 -20.39 11.42
N ILE A 113 1.22 -20.02 10.26
CA ILE A 113 -0.20 -20.24 9.94
C ILE A 113 -0.54 -21.74 9.77
N CYS A 114 0.40 -22.60 9.39
CA CYS A 114 0.15 -24.03 9.18
C CYS A 114 -0.20 -24.76 10.48
N THR A 115 0.35 -24.32 11.61
CA THR A 115 0.15 -24.95 12.92
C THR A 115 -1.29 -24.85 13.42
N PRO A 116 -1.94 -23.66 13.46
CA PRO A 116 -3.36 -23.57 13.80
C PRO A 116 -4.26 -24.28 12.78
N LEU A 117 -3.96 -24.21 11.47
CA LEU A 117 -4.75 -24.89 10.43
C LEU A 117 -4.72 -26.42 10.57
N ARG A 118 -3.56 -27.01 10.91
CA ARG A 118 -3.45 -28.45 11.18
C ARG A 118 -4.18 -28.88 12.45
N ARG A 119 -4.26 -27.99 13.44
CA ARG A 119 -4.90 -28.27 14.74
C ARG A 119 -6.42 -28.24 14.65
N ASN A 120 -6.98 -27.35 13.84
CA ASN A 120 -8.42 -27.29 13.58
C ASN A 120 -8.67 -27.21 12.07
N PRO A 121 -8.76 -28.37 11.37
CA PRO A 121 -8.97 -28.38 9.92
C PRO A 121 -10.32 -27.83 9.46
N GLU A 122 -11.30 -27.75 10.36
CA GLU A 122 -12.65 -27.26 10.10
C GLU A 122 -12.79 -25.76 10.40
N VAL A 123 -11.67 -25.08 10.71
CA VAL A 123 -11.70 -23.64 11.01
C VAL A 123 -12.10 -22.84 9.78
N GLU A 124 -13.08 -21.96 9.95
CA GLU A 124 -13.54 -21.10 8.85
C GLU A 124 -12.48 -20.04 8.51
N ILE A 125 -12.03 -20.05 7.25
CA ILE A 125 -11.17 -19.01 6.70
C ILE A 125 -12.05 -17.89 6.16
N THR A 126 -12.11 -16.79 6.91
CA THR A 126 -12.84 -15.58 6.53
C THR A 126 -12.02 -14.68 5.61
N GLU A 127 -12.69 -13.84 4.84
CA GLU A 127 -12.07 -12.83 3.97
C GLU A 127 -11.08 -11.93 4.72
N ASN A 128 -11.39 -11.54 5.96
CA ASN A 128 -10.50 -10.72 6.79
C ASN A 128 -9.13 -11.36 7.02
N ILE A 129 -9.04 -12.69 7.12
CA ILE A 129 -7.75 -13.38 7.32
C ILE A 129 -6.91 -13.29 6.03
N LEU A 130 -7.55 -13.37 4.87
CA LEU A 130 -6.88 -13.17 3.58
C LEU A 130 -6.40 -11.73 3.43
N LEU A 131 -7.21 -10.75 3.86
CA LEU A 131 -6.82 -9.33 3.82
C LEU A 131 -5.53 -9.07 4.62
N GLU A 132 -5.37 -9.64 5.82
CA GLU A 132 -4.11 -9.51 6.57
C GLU A 132 -2.91 -10.06 5.77
N ALA A 133 -3.10 -11.20 5.11
CA ALA A 133 -2.05 -11.77 4.26
C ALA A 133 -1.72 -10.84 3.08
N THR A 134 -2.71 -10.13 2.51
CA THR A 134 -2.45 -9.13 1.45
C THR A 134 -1.69 -7.90 1.96
N GLU A 135 -1.85 -7.53 3.24
CA GLU A 135 -1.15 -6.38 3.85
C GLU A 135 0.25 -6.74 4.36
N ASN A 136 0.52 -8.03 4.59
CA ASN A 136 1.80 -8.52 5.08
C ASN A 136 2.86 -8.57 3.96
N THR A 137 3.67 -7.52 3.83
CA THR A 137 4.65 -7.40 2.75
C THR A 137 5.87 -8.33 2.84
N GLU A 138 6.09 -8.97 3.99
CA GLU A 138 7.28 -9.78 4.24
C GLU A 138 7.02 -11.29 4.01
N LYS A 139 5.87 -11.78 4.50
CA LYS A 139 5.49 -13.21 4.46
C LYS A 139 4.09 -13.47 3.90
N GLY A 140 3.37 -12.43 3.49
CA GLY A 140 2.00 -12.54 3.02
C GLY A 140 1.81 -13.50 1.86
N LEU A 141 2.77 -13.60 0.93
CA LEU A 141 2.70 -14.51 -0.21
C LEU A 141 2.67 -15.98 0.26
N ASP A 142 3.62 -16.34 1.14
CA ASP A 142 3.70 -17.69 1.72
C ASP A 142 2.43 -18.00 2.52
N ILE A 143 1.97 -17.05 3.35
CA ILE A 143 0.77 -17.19 4.17
C ILE A 143 -0.48 -17.40 3.30
N MET A 144 -0.66 -16.56 2.28
CA MET A 144 -1.76 -16.69 1.32
C MET A 144 -1.71 -18.05 0.63
N GLU A 145 -0.53 -18.52 0.22
CA GLU A 145 -0.39 -19.84 -0.37
C GLU A 145 -0.89 -20.95 0.57
N ARG A 146 -0.49 -20.92 1.85
CA ARG A 146 -0.90 -21.92 2.84
C ARG A 146 -2.41 -21.90 3.10
N LEU A 147 -3.00 -20.70 3.19
CA LEU A 147 -4.45 -20.55 3.35
C LEU A 147 -5.21 -21.14 2.16
N LEU A 148 -4.77 -20.86 0.93
CA LEU A 148 -5.41 -21.39 -0.28
C LEU A 148 -5.24 -22.91 -0.43
N ILE A 149 -4.10 -23.47 -0.04
CA ILE A 149 -3.91 -24.93 0.01
C ILE A 149 -4.90 -25.56 0.98
N HIS A 150 -5.12 -24.93 2.14
CA HIS A 150 -6.04 -25.42 3.14
C HIS A 150 -7.51 -25.38 2.68
N CYS A 151 -7.92 -24.30 2.02
CA CYS A 151 -9.30 -24.15 1.53
C CYS A 151 -9.61 -24.95 0.26
N GLY A 152 -8.59 -25.31 -0.53
CA GLY A 152 -8.77 -26.00 -1.81
C GLY A 152 -9.10 -25.06 -2.98
N PRO A 153 -9.35 -25.62 -4.19
CA PRO A 153 -9.58 -24.85 -5.42
C PRO A 153 -11.00 -24.27 -5.56
N ASP A 154 -11.96 -24.78 -4.80
CA ASP A 154 -13.37 -24.34 -4.84
C ASP A 154 -13.62 -23.12 -3.93
N PHE A 155 -12.58 -22.62 -3.26
CA PHE A 155 -12.70 -21.50 -2.34
C PHE A 155 -12.83 -20.18 -3.10
N GLY A 156 -13.98 -19.53 -2.93
CA GLY A 156 -14.26 -18.23 -3.53
C GLY A 156 -13.40 -17.12 -2.95
N ILE A 157 -12.59 -16.47 -3.78
CA ILE A 157 -11.86 -15.26 -3.38
C ILE A 157 -12.78 -14.05 -3.52
N GLY A 158 -12.99 -13.35 -2.40
CA GLY A 158 -13.76 -12.11 -2.38
C GLY A 158 -13.11 -11.00 -3.20
N GLU A 159 -13.93 -10.13 -3.77
CA GLU A 159 -13.49 -9.02 -4.62
C GLU A 159 -12.50 -8.09 -3.91
N MET A 160 -12.76 -7.78 -2.62
CA MET A 160 -11.91 -6.87 -1.85
C MET A 160 -10.49 -7.42 -1.68
N VAL A 161 -10.34 -8.74 -1.54
CA VAL A 161 -9.02 -9.40 -1.49
C VAL A 161 -8.29 -9.22 -2.82
N VAL A 162 -8.97 -9.41 -3.96
CA VAL A 162 -8.37 -9.24 -5.28
C VAL A 162 -7.95 -7.79 -5.52
N ILE A 163 -8.77 -6.82 -5.11
CA ILE A 163 -8.43 -5.39 -5.17
C ILE A 163 -7.17 -5.11 -4.34
N LYS A 164 -7.10 -5.57 -3.09
CA LYS A 164 -5.93 -5.37 -2.23
C LYS A 164 -4.66 -5.99 -2.77
N ILE A 165 -4.76 -7.15 -3.41
CA ILE A 165 -3.64 -7.77 -4.13
C ILE A 165 -3.19 -6.87 -5.29
N ALA A 166 -4.12 -6.33 -6.08
CA ALA A 166 -3.79 -5.44 -7.19
C ALA A 166 -3.18 -4.10 -6.73
N GLU A 167 -3.60 -3.59 -5.57
CA GLU A 167 -3.03 -2.38 -4.94
C GLU A 167 -1.63 -2.61 -4.34
N ASN A 168 -1.29 -3.83 -3.93
CA ASN A 168 -0.03 -4.11 -3.23
C ASN A 168 1.18 -3.96 -4.17
N PRO A 169 2.07 -2.98 -3.95
CA PRO A 169 3.18 -2.71 -4.87
C PRO A 169 4.35 -3.69 -4.71
N LYS A 170 4.46 -4.41 -3.59
CA LYS A 170 5.63 -5.25 -3.30
C LYS A 170 5.44 -6.69 -3.75
N ILE A 171 4.36 -7.33 -3.30
CA ILE A 171 4.12 -8.78 -3.50
C ILE A 171 2.81 -9.08 -4.22
N GLY A 172 2.02 -8.05 -4.51
CA GLY A 172 0.70 -8.18 -5.15
C GLY A 172 0.75 -8.89 -6.51
N LEU A 173 1.74 -8.57 -7.33
CA LEU A 173 1.88 -9.20 -8.65
C LEU A 173 2.08 -10.71 -8.56
N ASP A 174 2.89 -11.17 -7.60
CA ASP A 174 3.16 -12.61 -7.43
C ASP A 174 1.98 -13.33 -6.78
N MET A 175 1.28 -12.68 -5.85
CA MET A 175 -0.01 -13.18 -5.34
C MET A 175 -1.05 -13.33 -6.47
N MET A 176 -1.17 -12.35 -7.36
CA MET A 176 -2.10 -12.41 -8.49
C MET A 176 -1.76 -13.58 -9.44
N LYS A 177 -0.47 -13.77 -9.77
CA LYS A 177 -0.02 -14.93 -10.55
C LYS A 177 -0.38 -16.24 -9.87
N MET A 178 -0.21 -16.33 -8.54
CA MET A 178 -0.57 -17.51 -7.77
C MET A 178 -2.08 -17.81 -7.86
N LEU A 179 -2.94 -16.81 -7.65
CA LEU A 179 -4.40 -16.97 -7.76
C LEU A 179 -4.82 -17.48 -9.14
N LEU A 180 -4.28 -16.88 -10.19
CA LEU A 180 -4.55 -17.29 -11.57
C LEU A 180 -4.07 -18.72 -11.87
N SER A 181 -2.87 -19.08 -11.41
CA SER A 181 -2.31 -20.41 -11.63
C SER A 181 -3.11 -21.54 -10.97
N ARG A 182 -3.78 -21.22 -9.86
CA ARG A 182 -4.60 -22.17 -9.09
C ARG A 182 -6.03 -22.29 -9.61
N GLN A 183 -6.46 -21.43 -10.54
CA GLN A 183 -7.82 -21.40 -11.09
C GLN A 183 -8.89 -21.38 -10.00
N GLN A 184 -8.69 -20.58 -8.95
CA GLN A 184 -9.62 -20.51 -7.82
C GLN A 184 -11.03 -20.14 -8.29
N ALA A 185 -12.03 -20.86 -7.79
CA ALA A 185 -13.42 -20.65 -8.16
C ALA A 185 -13.86 -19.21 -7.84
N GLY A 186 -14.69 -18.63 -8.72
CA GLY A 186 -15.22 -17.28 -8.52
C GLY A 186 -14.22 -16.14 -8.73
N PHE A 187 -12.98 -16.42 -9.17
CA PHE A 187 -12.07 -15.37 -9.59
C PHE A 187 -12.63 -14.65 -10.82
N VAL A 188 -13.07 -13.41 -10.63
CA VAL A 188 -13.62 -12.54 -11.65
C VAL A 188 -12.86 -11.22 -11.59
N ILE A 189 -12.53 -10.69 -12.76
CA ILE A 189 -11.88 -9.39 -12.88
C ILE A 189 -12.97 -8.33 -13.02
N PHE A 190 -13.05 -7.45 -12.02
CA PHE A 190 -13.95 -6.30 -12.01
C PHE A 190 -13.20 -5.02 -12.38
N GLU A 191 -13.93 -3.94 -12.66
CA GLU A 191 -13.35 -2.65 -13.06
C GLU A 191 -12.41 -2.11 -11.98
N GLU A 192 -12.80 -2.25 -10.71
CA GLU A 192 -12.07 -1.81 -9.53
C GLU A 192 -10.70 -2.50 -9.40
N VAL A 193 -10.58 -3.77 -9.83
CA VAL A 193 -9.30 -4.49 -9.87
C VAL A 193 -8.38 -3.90 -10.92
N LEU A 194 -8.92 -3.50 -12.08
CA LEU A 194 -8.14 -2.81 -13.12
C LEU A 194 -7.78 -1.39 -12.72
N GLU A 195 -8.65 -0.67 -12.01
CA GLU A 195 -8.34 0.64 -11.44
C GLU A 195 -7.18 0.55 -10.43
N ALA A 196 -7.22 -0.42 -9.53
CA ALA A 196 -6.16 -0.70 -8.57
C ALA A 196 -4.83 -1.04 -9.28
N ALA A 197 -4.88 -1.91 -10.29
CA ALA A 197 -3.72 -2.26 -11.11
C ALA A 197 -3.15 -1.02 -11.85
N ALA A 198 -4.02 -0.18 -12.43
CA ALA A 198 -3.62 1.04 -13.13
C ALA A 198 -2.94 2.06 -12.20
N GLN A 199 -3.35 2.12 -10.93
CA GLN A 199 -2.76 2.99 -9.91
C GLN A 199 -1.50 2.40 -9.26
N ASN A 200 -1.19 1.11 -9.44
CA ASN A 200 -0.04 0.46 -8.81
C ASN A 200 1.29 1.00 -9.37
N GLY A 201 2.05 1.67 -8.51
CA GLY A 201 3.30 2.35 -8.90
C GLY A 201 4.49 1.42 -9.17
N HIS A 202 4.47 0.16 -8.72
CA HIS A 202 5.63 -0.73 -8.85
C HIS A 202 5.45 -1.83 -9.88
N SER A 203 4.21 -2.23 -10.16
CA SER A 203 3.92 -3.33 -11.10
C SER A 203 2.64 -3.09 -11.90
N GLY A 204 2.18 -1.84 -12.02
CA GLY A 204 0.88 -1.56 -12.62
C GLY A 204 0.74 -2.02 -14.06
N ARG A 205 1.78 -1.84 -14.89
CA ARG A 205 1.75 -2.32 -16.28
C ARG A 205 1.68 -3.84 -16.35
N GLU A 206 2.53 -4.53 -15.60
CA GLU A 206 2.62 -5.99 -15.55
C GLU A 206 1.35 -6.61 -14.98
N MET A 207 0.77 -5.99 -13.95
CA MET A 207 -0.50 -6.37 -13.34
C MET A 207 -1.64 -6.25 -14.35
N LEU A 208 -1.78 -5.09 -15.01
CA LEU A 208 -2.80 -4.91 -16.05
C LEU A 208 -2.63 -5.93 -17.18
N LYS A 209 -1.40 -6.15 -17.66
CA LYS A 209 -1.10 -7.14 -18.69
C LYS A 209 -1.48 -8.55 -18.27
N LEU A 210 -1.22 -8.91 -17.02
CA LEU A 210 -1.60 -10.21 -16.47
C LEU A 210 -3.13 -10.36 -16.42
N LEU A 211 -3.83 -9.36 -15.91
CA LEU A 211 -5.28 -9.35 -15.77
C LEU A 211 -5.99 -9.41 -17.13
N THR A 212 -5.59 -8.58 -18.09
CA THR A 212 -6.22 -8.57 -19.44
C THR A 212 -6.01 -9.88 -20.19
N ASN A 213 -4.87 -10.54 -20.01
CA ASN A 213 -4.58 -11.82 -20.68
C ASN A 213 -5.36 -12.99 -20.08
N ASN A 214 -5.86 -12.86 -18.85
CA ASN A 214 -6.56 -13.92 -18.12
C ASN A 214 -8.04 -13.59 -17.83
N GLY A 215 -8.50 -12.39 -18.17
CA GLY A 215 -9.81 -11.85 -17.78
C GLY A 215 -11.02 -12.28 -18.61
N GLY A 216 -10.85 -13.15 -19.60
CA GLY A 216 -11.94 -13.48 -20.53
C GLY A 216 -12.34 -12.30 -21.43
N MET A 217 -13.45 -12.44 -22.17
CA MET A 217 -13.87 -11.55 -23.26
C MET A 217 -13.91 -10.05 -22.87
N GLU A 218 -13.18 -9.25 -23.65
CA GLU A 218 -13.23 -7.77 -23.74
C GLU A 218 -13.61 -7.03 -22.45
N ILE A 219 -12.72 -7.01 -21.45
CA ILE A 219 -12.90 -6.12 -20.31
C ILE A 219 -12.88 -4.67 -20.83
N PRO A 220 -13.97 -3.90 -20.70
CA PRO A 220 -14.02 -2.55 -21.21
C PRO A 220 -13.07 -1.65 -20.42
N ILE A 221 -12.14 -0.99 -21.11
CA ILE A 221 -11.33 0.05 -20.48
C ILE A 221 -12.20 1.30 -20.33
N THR A 222 -12.51 1.64 -19.08
CA THR A 222 -13.37 2.75 -18.70
C THR A 222 -12.57 4.04 -18.47
N GLU A 223 -13.29 5.17 -18.35
CA GLU A 223 -12.70 6.46 -18.00
C GLU A 223 -12.02 6.43 -16.61
N GLY A 224 -12.53 5.61 -15.69
CA GLY A 224 -11.99 5.42 -14.35
C GLY A 224 -10.59 4.84 -14.40
N ILE A 225 -10.40 3.73 -15.13
CA ILE A 225 -9.10 3.07 -15.33
C ILE A 225 -8.09 4.03 -15.96
N VAL A 226 -8.47 4.76 -17.01
CA VAL A 226 -7.57 5.74 -17.65
C VAL A 226 -7.21 6.88 -16.68
N SER A 227 -8.18 7.37 -15.91
CA SER A 227 -7.91 8.42 -14.90
C SER A 227 -6.92 7.94 -13.85
N LYS A 228 -7.08 6.71 -13.33
CA LYS A 228 -6.16 6.09 -12.36
C LYS A 228 -4.75 5.91 -12.94
N ALA A 229 -4.65 5.46 -14.19
CA ALA A 229 -3.39 5.36 -14.91
C ALA A 229 -2.67 6.71 -15.01
N THR A 230 -3.38 7.79 -15.33
CA THR A 230 -2.79 9.14 -15.38
C THR A 230 -2.37 9.68 -14.00
N GLY A 231 -2.93 9.13 -12.92
CA GLY A 231 -2.58 9.46 -11.54
C GLY A 231 -1.47 8.57 -10.94
N ASN A 232 -0.91 7.63 -11.70
CA ASN A 232 0.10 6.70 -11.21
C ASN A 232 1.46 7.41 -11.09
N MET A 233 1.94 7.60 -9.85
CA MET A 233 3.11 8.42 -9.54
C MET A 233 4.43 7.90 -10.10
N GLU A 234 4.55 6.60 -10.34
CA GLU A 234 5.82 5.92 -10.63
C GLU A 234 5.84 5.26 -12.02
N GLN A 235 4.67 4.87 -12.55
CA GLN A 235 4.57 4.12 -13.81
C GLN A 235 3.48 4.62 -14.77
N ALA A 236 2.91 5.80 -14.56
CA ALA A 236 1.84 6.32 -15.43
C ALA A 236 2.20 6.27 -16.92
N VAL A 237 3.43 6.57 -17.33
CA VAL A 237 3.85 6.46 -18.74
C VAL A 237 3.70 5.04 -19.25
N LEU A 238 4.30 4.07 -18.55
CA LEU A 238 4.29 2.66 -18.92
C LEU A 238 2.87 2.07 -18.93
N VAL A 239 2.05 2.45 -17.96
CA VAL A 239 0.65 2.04 -17.85
C VAL A 239 -0.17 2.65 -19.00
N MET A 240 -0.01 3.95 -19.26
CA MET A 240 -0.74 4.64 -20.33
C MET A 240 -0.35 4.14 -21.72
N GLU A 241 0.93 3.88 -21.97
CA GLU A 241 1.40 3.26 -23.21
C GLU A 241 0.77 1.87 -23.40
N TYR A 242 0.71 1.06 -22.34
CA TYR A 242 0.07 -0.24 -22.40
C TYR A 242 -1.44 -0.16 -22.70
N LEU A 243 -2.18 0.74 -22.04
CA LEU A 243 -3.60 0.96 -22.31
C LEU A 243 -3.84 1.45 -23.75
N LEU A 244 -2.95 2.30 -24.26
CA LEU A 244 -2.97 2.78 -25.63
C LEU A 244 -2.68 1.66 -26.63
N ASP A 245 -1.77 0.73 -26.34
CA ASP A 245 -1.53 -0.41 -27.21
C ASP A 245 -2.74 -1.35 -27.25
N LEU A 246 -3.41 -1.53 -26.11
CA LEU A 246 -4.57 -2.43 -25.98
C LEU A 246 -5.79 -1.90 -26.75
N HIS A 247 -6.10 -0.60 -26.67
CA HIS A 247 -7.33 -0.02 -27.22
C HIS A 247 -7.13 1.07 -28.29
N ARG A 248 -5.88 1.38 -28.67
CA ARG A 248 -5.43 2.36 -29.69
C ARG A 248 -6.13 3.72 -29.65
N ASN A 249 -7.29 3.80 -30.29
CA ASN A 249 -8.07 5.00 -30.56
C ASN A 249 -9.43 5.02 -29.84
N ASN A 250 -9.79 3.96 -29.13
CA ASN A 250 -11.09 3.85 -28.46
C ASN A 250 -10.97 3.95 -26.93
N LEU A 251 -9.84 4.47 -26.41
CA LEU A 251 -9.77 4.81 -25.00
C LEU A 251 -10.76 5.95 -24.71
N PRO A 252 -11.53 5.88 -23.61
CA PRO A 252 -12.45 6.92 -23.18
C PRO A 252 -11.68 8.12 -22.60
N ILE A 253 -10.94 8.83 -23.46
CA ILE A 253 -10.24 10.05 -23.10
C ILE A 253 -11.26 11.18 -23.11
N THR A 254 -11.64 11.63 -21.92
CA THR A 254 -12.59 12.74 -21.73
C THR A 254 -11.89 13.98 -21.17
N GLN A 255 -12.65 15.08 -21.10
CA GLN A 255 -12.19 16.30 -20.45
C GLN A 255 -11.78 16.07 -18.98
N LYS A 256 -12.39 15.10 -18.29
CA LYS A 256 -12.04 14.78 -16.90
C LYS A 256 -10.68 14.11 -16.83
N VAL A 257 -10.39 13.14 -17.70
CA VAL A 257 -9.08 12.47 -17.80
C VAL A 257 -7.97 13.50 -18.06
N LEU A 258 -8.16 14.38 -19.03
CA LEU A 258 -7.20 15.46 -19.32
C LEU A 258 -7.01 16.41 -18.15
N SER A 259 -8.10 16.77 -17.47
CA SER A 259 -8.02 17.65 -16.31
C SER A 259 -7.28 16.97 -15.16
N HIS A 260 -7.51 15.66 -14.94
CA HIS A 260 -6.81 14.88 -13.92
C HIS A 260 -5.31 14.81 -14.22
N ALA A 261 -4.93 14.40 -15.44
CA ALA A 261 -3.54 14.33 -15.89
C ALA A 261 -2.79 15.67 -15.78
N ALA A 262 -3.48 16.80 -16.03
CA ALA A 262 -2.87 18.13 -15.91
C ALA A 262 -2.72 18.60 -14.45
N CYS A 263 -3.44 17.98 -13.51
CA CYS A 263 -3.43 18.35 -12.10
C CYS A 263 -2.57 17.42 -11.23
N THR A 264 -1.84 16.48 -11.83
CA THR A 264 -0.91 15.63 -11.10
C THR A 264 0.45 16.32 -10.90
N ASP A 265 1.08 16.05 -9.77
CA ASP A 265 2.26 16.75 -9.21
C ASP A 265 3.59 16.03 -9.44
N TRP A 266 3.60 14.96 -10.24
CA TRP A 266 4.76 14.11 -10.47
C TRP A 266 5.32 14.25 -11.90
N TYR A 267 6.57 13.82 -12.10
CA TYR A 267 7.45 14.24 -13.20
C TYR A 267 6.96 13.96 -14.62
N ASP A 268 6.26 12.85 -14.88
CA ASP A 268 5.85 12.50 -16.25
C ASP A 268 4.47 13.03 -16.64
N ASN A 269 3.84 13.89 -15.83
CA ASN A 269 2.56 14.52 -16.14
C ASN A 269 2.58 15.20 -17.53
N THR A 270 3.71 15.81 -17.88
CA THR A 270 3.98 16.42 -19.19
C THR A 270 3.88 15.40 -20.31
N TYR A 271 4.57 14.26 -20.19
CA TYR A 271 4.57 13.22 -21.22
C TYR A 271 3.16 12.65 -21.41
N ILE A 272 2.44 12.43 -20.31
CA ILE A 272 1.04 12.01 -20.36
C ILE A 272 0.18 13.03 -21.11
N LEU A 273 0.33 14.33 -20.85
CA LEU A 273 -0.40 15.36 -21.61
C LEU A 273 -0.06 15.31 -23.10
N GLN A 274 1.22 15.14 -23.47
CA GLN A 274 1.62 14.99 -24.88
C GLN A 274 1.01 13.77 -25.55
N LEU A 275 0.89 12.65 -24.83
CA LEU A 275 0.22 11.44 -25.32
C LEU A 275 -1.28 11.65 -25.52
N LEU A 276 -1.95 12.36 -24.59
CA LEU A 276 -3.40 12.48 -24.55
C LEU A 276 -3.97 13.55 -25.50
N PHE A 277 -3.35 14.73 -25.60
CA PHE A 277 -3.88 15.84 -26.40
C PHE A 277 -4.14 15.47 -27.88
N PRO A 278 -3.23 14.80 -28.60
CA PRO A 278 -3.47 14.40 -29.99
C PRO A 278 -4.65 13.43 -30.18
N LYS A 279 -5.05 12.72 -29.12
CA LYS A 279 -6.09 11.69 -29.15
C LYS A 279 -7.47 12.22 -28.77
N PHE A 280 -7.58 13.45 -28.25
CA PHE A 280 -8.85 14.08 -27.92
C PHE A 280 -8.99 15.42 -28.62
N ALA A 281 -9.49 15.42 -29.86
CA ALA A 281 -9.69 16.64 -30.66
C ALA A 281 -10.65 17.66 -30.02
N GLY A 282 -11.49 17.23 -29.07
CA GLY A 282 -12.38 18.08 -28.28
C GLY A 282 -11.73 18.69 -27.03
N ALA A 283 -10.42 18.53 -26.83
CA ALA A 283 -9.70 18.97 -25.63
C ALA A 283 -9.90 20.46 -25.37
N ARG A 284 -10.48 20.78 -24.21
CA ARG A 284 -10.55 22.15 -23.72
C ARG A 284 -9.51 22.32 -22.64
N VAL A 285 -8.52 23.16 -22.89
CA VAL A 285 -7.67 23.60 -21.78
C VAL A 285 -8.51 24.51 -20.87
N THR A 286 -8.62 24.15 -19.59
CA THR A 286 -9.42 24.88 -18.60
C THR A 286 -8.53 25.72 -17.68
N GLY A 287 -9.13 26.71 -17.02
CA GLY A 287 -8.42 27.50 -16.01
C GLY A 287 -7.84 26.63 -14.87
N LYS A 288 -8.51 25.53 -14.49
CA LYS A 288 -7.99 24.59 -13.49
C LYS A 288 -6.69 23.91 -13.91
N MET A 289 -6.62 23.46 -15.17
CA MET A 289 -5.40 22.86 -15.74
C MET A 289 -4.26 23.87 -15.75
N PHE A 290 -4.54 25.13 -16.09
CA PHE A 290 -3.56 26.22 -16.05
C PHE A 290 -3.09 26.55 -14.64
N MET A 291 -4.00 26.62 -13.66
CA MET A 291 -3.64 26.86 -12.26
C MET A 291 -2.74 25.74 -11.75
N ALA A 292 -3.09 24.48 -12.00
CA ALA A 292 -2.28 23.34 -11.56
C ALA A 292 -0.91 23.33 -12.25
N ALA A 293 -0.86 23.51 -13.57
CA ALA A 293 0.40 23.58 -14.31
C ALA A 293 1.29 24.76 -13.88
N ALA A 294 0.70 25.90 -13.49
CA ALA A 294 1.44 27.05 -12.98
C ALA A 294 1.97 26.82 -11.56
N LEU A 295 1.18 26.21 -10.68
CA LEU A 295 1.57 25.85 -9.32
C LEU A 295 2.70 24.81 -9.29
N LEU A 296 2.55 23.77 -10.13
CA LEU A 296 3.44 22.61 -10.20
C LEU A 296 4.59 22.79 -11.20
N ASN A 297 4.73 23.99 -11.78
CA ASN A 297 5.74 24.26 -12.79
C ASN A 297 7.14 23.99 -12.24
N VAL A 298 7.97 23.24 -12.98
CA VAL A 298 9.35 22.94 -12.61
C VAL A 298 10.28 23.57 -13.63
N ALA A 299 10.92 24.68 -13.28
CA ALA A 299 11.71 25.49 -14.23
C ALA A 299 12.87 24.76 -14.96
N SER A 300 13.23 23.55 -14.52
CA SER A 300 14.30 22.73 -15.10
C SER A 300 13.81 21.65 -16.08
N ILE A 301 12.50 21.44 -16.25
CA ILE A 301 11.94 20.38 -17.08
C ILE A 301 11.45 21.00 -18.40
N ASN A 302 11.74 20.39 -19.54
CA ASN A 302 11.20 20.80 -20.83
C ASN A 302 10.82 19.54 -21.63
N PRO A 303 9.58 19.45 -22.13
CA PRO A 303 8.51 20.45 -22.00
C PRO A 303 7.91 20.49 -20.59
N ASP A 304 7.52 21.67 -20.12
CA ASP A 304 6.70 21.81 -18.91
C ASP A 304 5.22 21.70 -19.30
N ALA A 305 4.37 21.18 -18.40
CA ALA A 305 2.92 21.10 -18.62
C ALA A 305 2.33 22.43 -19.09
N LEU A 306 2.78 23.56 -18.51
CA LEU A 306 2.34 24.90 -18.88
C LEU A 306 2.60 25.21 -20.36
N LEU A 307 3.77 24.83 -20.89
CA LEU A 307 4.11 25.02 -22.31
C LEU A 307 3.17 24.24 -23.22
N ILE A 308 2.90 22.97 -22.91
CA ILE A 308 1.98 22.13 -23.69
C ILE A 308 0.58 22.75 -23.70
N LEU A 309 0.10 23.21 -22.55
CA LEU A 309 -1.21 23.86 -22.45
C LEU A 309 -1.30 25.14 -23.29
N PHE A 310 -0.24 25.93 -23.35
CA PHE A 310 -0.16 27.10 -24.23
C PHE A 310 -0.11 26.71 -25.71
N ASP A 311 0.71 25.74 -26.10
CA ASP A 311 0.87 25.35 -27.51
C ASP A 311 -0.41 24.73 -28.09
N GLN A 312 -1.24 24.09 -27.25
CA GLN A 312 -2.55 23.55 -27.68
C GLN A 312 -3.62 24.62 -28.00
N ARG A 313 -3.50 25.83 -27.46
CA ARG A 313 -4.54 26.87 -27.56
C ARG A 313 -4.02 28.25 -28.01
N GLY A 314 -2.71 28.40 -28.15
CA GLY A 314 -2.06 29.67 -28.48
C GLY A 314 -2.44 30.79 -27.50
N ASN A 315 -2.86 31.93 -28.06
CA ASN A 315 -3.16 33.17 -27.32
C ASN A 315 -4.65 33.38 -26.99
N ASP A 316 -5.50 32.36 -27.23
CA ASP A 316 -6.95 32.40 -26.97
C ASP A 316 -7.30 32.00 -25.52
N ILE A 317 -6.29 31.76 -24.69
CA ILE A 317 -6.45 31.46 -23.27
C ILE A 317 -6.60 32.77 -22.49
N SER A 318 -7.71 32.91 -21.78
CA SER A 318 -7.86 33.92 -20.74
C SER A 318 -7.14 33.45 -19.47
N VAL A 319 -5.91 33.91 -19.24
CA VAL A 319 -5.25 33.75 -17.94
C VAL A 319 -5.99 34.61 -16.93
N THR A 320 -6.50 33.97 -15.87
CA THR A 320 -7.22 34.64 -14.78
C THR A 320 -6.24 35.02 -13.67
N GLU A 321 -6.64 35.92 -12.78
CA GLU A 321 -5.84 36.28 -11.61
C GLU A 321 -5.46 35.06 -10.77
N ASN A 322 -6.37 34.08 -10.65
CA ASN A 322 -6.10 32.83 -9.95
C ASN A 322 -4.93 32.02 -10.53
N VAL A 323 -4.70 32.09 -11.85
CA VAL A 323 -3.53 31.44 -12.47
C VAL A 323 -2.24 32.17 -12.10
N VAL A 324 -2.30 33.51 -12.01
CA VAL A 324 -1.15 34.32 -11.58
C VAL A 324 -0.86 34.09 -10.10
N PHE A 325 -1.88 34.01 -9.24
CA PHE A 325 -1.72 33.62 -7.84
C PHE A 325 -1.12 32.22 -7.70
N ALA A 326 -1.61 31.24 -8.45
CA ALA A 326 -1.05 29.88 -8.44
C ALA A 326 0.41 29.85 -8.88
N ALA A 327 0.80 30.65 -9.90
CA ALA A 327 2.19 30.80 -10.30
C ALA A 327 3.06 31.39 -9.18
N LEU A 328 2.55 32.36 -8.42
CA LEU A 328 3.25 32.97 -7.29
C LEU A 328 3.40 32.04 -6.08
N ASP A 329 2.42 31.14 -5.86
CA ASP A 329 2.47 30.13 -4.80
C ASP A 329 3.27 28.88 -5.20
N GLY A 330 3.64 28.74 -6.48
CA GLY A 330 4.36 27.59 -7.01
C GLY A 330 5.83 27.51 -6.59
N LYS A 331 6.48 26.38 -6.92
CA LYS A 331 7.89 26.11 -6.55
C LYS A 331 8.89 27.07 -7.20
N TYR A 332 8.58 27.64 -8.36
CA TYR A 332 9.47 28.52 -9.12
C TYR A 332 8.76 29.79 -9.64
N PRO A 333 8.29 30.68 -8.74
CA PRO A 333 7.33 31.72 -9.09
C PRO A 333 7.88 32.73 -10.12
N VAL A 334 9.15 33.12 -9.98
CA VAL A 334 9.78 34.07 -10.92
C VAL A 334 9.88 33.50 -12.34
N ALA A 335 10.25 32.23 -12.48
CA ALA A 335 10.38 31.59 -13.79
C ALA A 335 9.01 31.42 -14.45
N THR A 336 8.02 30.95 -13.68
CA THR A 336 6.65 30.74 -14.15
C THR A 336 5.98 32.06 -14.58
N ILE A 337 6.09 33.11 -13.77
CA ILE A 337 5.55 34.43 -14.11
C ILE A 337 6.22 35.01 -15.36
N ARG A 338 7.56 34.91 -15.46
CA ARG A 338 8.28 35.38 -16.65
C ARG A 338 7.82 34.65 -17.91
N PHE A 339 7.60 33.34 -17.81
CA PHE A 339 7.09 32.54 -18.92
C PHE A 339 5.68 33.01 -19.36
N ILE A 340 4.74 33.15 -18.41
CA ILE A 340 3.37 33.60 -18.68
C ILE A 340 3.37 35.01 -19.31
N MET A 341 4.13 35.94 -18.73
CA MET A 341 4.28 37.31 -19.27
C MET A 341 4.93 37.32 -20.66
N GLY A 342 5.91 36.45 -20.91
CA GLY A 342 6.56 36.33 -22.21
C GLY A 342 5.63 35.86 -23.33
N ARG A 343 4.66 34.97 -23.02
CA ARG A 343 3.68 34.46 -23.99
C ARG A 343 2.50 35.39 -24.20
N LEU A 344 1.99 36.03 -23.14
CA LEU A 344 0.72 36.77 -23.19
C LEU A 344 0.86 38.30 -23.10
N GLY A 345 2.02 38.81 -22.68
CA GLY A 345 2.28 40.24 -22.56
C GLY A 345 1.22 40.98 -21.73
N SER A 346 0.59 41.99 -22.34
CA SER A 346 -0.44 42.82 -21.71
C SER A 346 -1.76 42.11 -21.42
N LYS A 347 -1.96 40.87 -21.89
CA LYS A 347 -3.15 40.07 -21.58
C LYS A 347 -3.10 39.42 -20.20
N VAL A 348 -1.95 39.43 -19.52
CA VAL A 348 -1.83 38.93 -18.15
C VAL A 348 -2.51 39.96 -17.22
N PRO A 349 -3.47 39.54 -16.38
CA PRO A 349 -4.07 40.46 -15.43
C PRO A 349 -3.02 40.85 -14.37
N ILE A 350 -2.78 42.15 -14.23
CA ILE A 350 -1.90 42.71 -13.20
C ILE A 350 -2.77 43.65 -12.37
N THR A 351 -3.25 43.15 -11.24
CA THR A 351 -4.04 43.90 -10.25
C THR A 351 -3.19 44.25 -9.04
N ASP A 352 -3.66 45.22 -8.25
CA ASP A 352 -2.98 45.59 -6.99
C ASP A 352 -2.86 44.38 -6.05
N GLU A 353 -3.87 43.51 -5.99
CA GLU A 353 -3.82 42.28 -5.19
C GLU A 353 -2.70 41.33 -5.63
N ILE A 354 -2.50 41.15 -6.94
CA ILE A 354 -1.39 40.36 -7.49
C ILE A 354 -0.04 40.99 -7.13
N LEU A 355 0.08 42.31 -7.23
CA LEU A 355 1.32 43.03 -6.88
C LEU A 355 1.64 42.91 -5.39
N VAL A 356 0.63 43.03 -4.51
CA VAL A 356 0.80 42.81 -3.07
C VAL A 356 1.24 41.38 -2.81
N LYS A 357 0.54 40.39 -3.37
CA LYS A 357 0.93 38.97 -3.20
C LYS A 357 2.37 38.75 -3.64
N ALA A 358 2.74 39.19 -4.85
CA ALA A 358 4.09 39.03 -5.39
C ALA A 358 5.17 39.70 -4.53
N ALA A 359 4.86 40.85 -3.92
CA ALA A 359 5.78 41.54 -3.00
C ALA A 359 5.95 40.80 -1.66
N THR A 360 4.96 40.01 -1.26
CA THR A 360 4.96 39.21 -0.01
C THR A 360 5.35 37.74 -0.20
N THR A 361 5.46 37.26 -1.45
CA THR A 361 5.92 35.90 -1.74
C THR A 361 7.39 35.75 -1.34
N GLU A 362 7.65 34.95 -0.32
CA GLU A 362 9.00 34.62 0.09
C GLU A 362 9.67 33.72 -0.97
N LYS A 363 10.99 33.88 -1.18
CA LYS A 363 11.73 32.95 -2.04
C LYS A 363 11.58 31.55 -1.46
N PRO A 364 11.11 30.55 -2.22
CA PRO A 364 11.15 29.18 -1.74
C PRO A 364 12.61 28.84 -1.41
N THR A 365 12.85 28.34 -0.19
CA THR A 365 14.12 27.75 0.21
C THR A 365 14.38 26.57 -0.72
N ILE A 366 15.21 26.79 -1.74
CA ILE A 366 15.69 25.72 -2.61
C ILE A 366 16.74 24.97 -1.79
N GLU A 367 16.32 23.97 -1.01
CA GLU A 367 17.23 22.90 -0.58
C GLU A 367 17.56 22.04 -1.81
N GLY A 368 18.86 21.82 -2.02
CA GLY A 368 19.49 21.39 -3.27
C GLY A 368 19.29 19.95 -3.69
#